data_AF-A0A1F6CPX5-F1
#
_entry.id   AF-A0A1F6CPX5-F1
#
_cell.length_a   1.000
_cell.length_b   1.000
_cell.length_c   1.000
_cell.angle_alpha   90.00
_cell.angle_beta   90.00
_cell.angle_gamma   90.00
#
_symmetry.space_group_name_H-M   'P 1'
#
loop_
_entity.id
_entity.type
_entity.pdbx_description
1 polymer ?
#
loop_
_entity_poly.entity_id
_entity_poly.type
_entity_poly.pdbx_seq_one_letter_code
_entity_poly.pdbx_strand_id
1 'polypeptide(L)'
;MFPSLANLLSFIALGAAILLIVRGSLAGQVRVFAFQSFVLALLAAAVAAFAGSVELFGVALVLMTIKGVVIPRVLHRAVTNIGLHRAAAPYLSPPAALTVCGGLVVAAFYVMGPVAASNPLPTAGAIPLAFAGVLVGFFVTVNRRRALTQILGFLMLENGIFLLALLCTYGVPFIVEMGVFLDVLVAVLILEVFTYRIKENFDSIDVGEMETLRG
;
A
#
# COMPACT_ATOMS: atom_id res chain seq x y z
N MET A 1 -3.88 22.60 -15.89
CA MET A 1 -3.40 22.46 -14.49
C MET A 1 -3.71 21.08 -13.90
N PHE A 2 -4.94 20.57 -14.00
CA PHE A 2 -5.33 19.24 -13.50
C PHE A 2 -4.51 18.05 -14.06
N PRO A 3 -4.24 17.93 -15.39
CA PRO A 3 -3.39 16.84 -15.92
C PRO A 3 -2.01 16.75 -15.26
N SER A 4 -1.34 17.90 -15.11
CA SER A 4 -0.01 18.00 -14.52
C SER A 4 -0.02 17.61 -13.03
N LEU A 5 -1.10 17.96 -12.31
CA LEU A 5 -1.28 17.56 -10.92
C LEU A 5 -1.47 16.04 -10.78
N ALA A 6 -2.30 15.43 -11.63
CA ALA A 6 -2.51 13.98 -11.63
C ALA A 6 -1.21 13.21 -11.92
N ASN A 7 -0.40 13.69 -12.88
CA ASN A 7 0.91 13.13 -13.19
C ASN A 7 1.87 13.26 -12.01
N LEU A 8 1.94 14.44 -11.38
CA LEU A 8 2.80 14.69 -10.23
C LEU A 8 2.45 13.79 -9.05
N LEU A 9 1.17 13.71 -8.69
CA LEU A 9 0.70 12.87 -7.58
C LEU A 9 0.93 11.38 -7.88
N SER A 10 0.73 10.93 -9.11
CA SER A 10 1.02 9.54 -9.52
C SER A 10 2.50 9.22 -9.46
N PHE A 11 3.36 10.17 -9.86
CA PHE A 11 4.81 10.03 -9.75
C PHE A 11 5.25 9.96 -8.28
N ILE A 12 4.68 10.82 -7.40
CA ILE A 12 4.93 10.77 -5.96
C ILE A 12 4.48 9.43 -5.38
N ALA A 13 3.31 8.90 -5.79
CA ALA A 13 2.82 7.61 -5.33
C ALA A 13 3.76 6.47 -5.74
N LEU A 14 4.26 6.46 -6.98
CA LEU A 14 5.26 5.49 -7.44
C LEU A 14 6.59 5.64 -6.69
N GLY A 15 7.04 6.88 -6.46
CA GLY A 15 8.25 7.17 -5.67
C GLY A 15 8.13 6.68 -4.23
N ALA A 16 6.97 6.86 -3.59
CA ALA A 16 6.67 6.29 -2.29
C ALA A 16 6.71 4.76 -2.34
N ALA A 17 6.23 4.15 -3.44
CA ALA A 17 6.27 2.72 -3.60
C ALA A 17 7.70 2.15 -3.62
N ILE A 18 8.58 2.81 -4.36
CA ILE A 18 10.00 2.47 -4.44
C ILE A 18 10.70 2.75 -3.11
N LEU A 19 10.39 3.86 -2.43
CA LEU A 19 10.99 4.21 -1.14
C LEU A 19 10.75 3.12 -0.08
N LEU A 20 9.60 2.46 -0.10
CA LEU A 20 9.28 1.37 0.84
C LEU A 20 10.24 0.18 0.72
N ILE A 21 10.81 -0.07 -0.47
CA ILE A 21 11.79 -1.13 -0.70
C ILE A 21 13.08 -0.87 0.06
N VAL A 22 13.50 0.40 0.07
CA VAL A 22 14.75 0.86 0.71
C VAL A 22 14.59 0.96 2.23
N ARG A 23 13.36 1.12 2.73
CA ARG A 23 13.09 1.21 4.18
C ARG A 23 13.25 -0.16 4.86
N GLY A 24 14.26 -0.28 5.74
CA GLY A 24 14.52 -1.49 6.53
C GLY A 24 13.69 -1.64 7.82
N SER A 25 13.07 -0.56 8.32
CA SER A 25 12.24 -0.62 9.53
C SER A 25 10.76 -0.78 9.19
N LEU A 26 10.06 -1.65 9.92
CA LEU A 26 8.64 -1.89 9.69
C LEU A 26 7.80 -0.63 9.93
N ALA A 27 8.10 0.11 11.00
CA ALA A 27 7.48 1.41 11.27
C ALA A 27 7.74 2.46 10.16
N GLY A 28 8.90 2.40 9.50
CA GLY A 28 9.20 3.25 8.35
C GLY A 28 8.35 2.87 7.14
N GLN A 29 8.17 1.59 6.88
CA GLN A 29 7.31 1.09 5.81
C GLN A 29 5.84 1.49 6.04
N VAL A 30 5.32 1.36 7.27
CA VAL A 30 3.97 1.82 7.63
C VAL A 30 3.78 3.32 7.38
N ARG A 31 4.77 4.17 7.72
CA ARG A 31 4.71 5.61 7.46
C ARG A 31 4.70 5.94 5.97
N VAL A 32 5.51 5.24 5.17
CA VAL A 32 5.53 5.43 3.71
C VAL A 32 4.21 4.99 3.08
N PHE A 33 3.63 3.88 3.54
CA PHE A 33 2.30 3.44 3.13
C PHE A 33 1.21 4.48 3.47
N ALA A 34 1.22 5.02 4.69
CA ALA A 34 0.28 6.07 5.08
C ALA A 34 0.40 7.28 4.15
N PHE A 35 1.64 7.76 3.91
CA PHE A 35 1.91 8.86 2.99
C PHE A 35 1.41 8.56 1.57
N GLN A 36 1.67 7.37 1.04
CA GLN A 36 1.18 6.96 -0.28
C GLN A 36 -0.35 6.96 -0.35
N SER A 37 -1.02 6.52 0.72
CA SER A 37 -2.49 6.52 0.81
C SER A 37 -3.06 7.95 0.89
N PHE A 38 -2.37 8.88 1.57
CA PHE A 38 -2.72 10.31 1.54
C PHE A 38 -2.61 10.90 0.14
N VAL A 39 -1.54 10.57 -0.60
CA VAL A 39 -1.36 11.01 -1.99
C VAL A 39 -2.47 10.47 -2.89
N LEU A 40 -2.86 9.20 -2.70
CA LEU A 40 -3.98 8.59 -3.43
C LEU A 40 -5.31 9.29 -3.12
N ALA A 41 -5.60 9.59 -1.86
CA ALA A 41 -6.81 10.31 -1.45
C ALA A 41 -6.85 11.73 -2.02
N LEU A 42 -5.71 12.44 -2.06
CA LEU A 42 -5.59 13.76 -2.69
C LEU A 42 -5.85 13.69 -4.20
N LEU A 43 -5.34 12.65 -4.88
CA LEU A 43 -5.59 12.44 -6.30
C LEU A 43 -7.07 12.12 -6.55
N ALA A 44 -7.69 11.28 -5.71
CA ALA A 44 -9.14 11.01 -5.75
C ALA A 44 -9.97 12.28 -5.57
N ALA A 45 -9.62 13.14 -4.60
CA ALA A 45 -10.28 14.42 -4.41
C ALA A 45 -10.10 15.38 -5.61
N ALA A 46 -8.90 15.41 -6.20
CA ALA A 46 -8.64 16.22 -7.39
C ALA A 46 -9.47 15.74 -8.59
N VAL A 47 -9.58 14.43 -8.80
CA VAL A 47 -10.41 13.82 -9.85
C VAL A 47 -11.89 14.09 -9.56
N ALA A 48 -12.35 13.98 -8.32
CA ALA A 48 -13.71 14.30 -7.90
C ALA A 48 -14.09 15.75 -8.20
N ALA A 49 -13.20 16.68 -7.86
CA ALA A 49 -13.38 18.11 -8.13
C ALA A 49 -13.44 18.40 -9.64
N PHE A 50 -12.62 17.71 -10.44
CA PHE A 50 -12.61 17.87 -11.89
C PHE A 50 -13.85 17.26 -12.56
N ALA A 51 -14.27 16.07 -12.13
CA ALA A 51 -15.42 15.36 -12.68
C ALA A 51 -16.77 15.86 -12.13
N GLY A 52 -16.77 16.68 -11.07
CA GLY A 52 -17.99 17.16 -10.41
C GLY A 52 -18.76 16.06 -9.66
N SER A 53 -18.11 14.94 -9.31
CA SER A 53 -18.76 13.78 -8.70
C SER A 53 -18.66 13.82 -7.17
N VAL A 54 -19.83 13.88 -6.51
CA VAL A 54 -19.94 13.80 -5.04
C VAL A 54 -19.55 12.41 -4.53
N GLU A 55 -19.84 11.36 -5.32
CA GLU A 55 -19.47 9.99 -4.98
C GLU A 55 -17.95 9.84 -4.82
N LEU A 56 -17.17 10.41 -5.74
CA LEU A 56 -15.71 10.38 -5.69
C LEU A 56 -15.13 11.17 -4.51
N PHE A 57 -15.82 12.20 -4.02
CA PHE A 57 -15.44 12.85 -2.76
C PHE A 57 -15.65 11.93 -1.56
N GLY A 58 -16.74 11.15 -1.56
CA GLY A 58 -16.95 10.07 -0.59
C GLY A 58 -15.80 9.05 -0.63
N VAL A 59 -15.40 8.63 -1.83
CA VAL A 59 -14.25 7.72 -2.03
C VAL A 59 -12.96 8.31 -1.47
N ALA A 60 -12.66 9.57 -1.80
CA ALA A 60 -11.46 10.25 -1.28
C ALA A 60 -11.46 10.30 0.25
N LEU A 61 -12.61 10.56 0.87
CA LEU A 61 -12.76 10.56 2.33
C LEU A 61 -12.55 9.16 2.93
N VAL A 62 -13.10 8.12 2.32
CA VAL A 62 -12.92 6.72 2.77
C VAL A 62 -11.45 6.33 2.67
N LEU A 63 -10.78 6.61 1.56
CA LEU A 63 -9.34 6.33 1.40
C LEU A 63 -8.50 7.08 2.43
N MET A 64 -8.81 8.36 2.68
CA MET A 64 -8.15 9.19 3.67
C MET A 64 -8.31 8.62 5.08
N THR A 65 -9.53 8.22 5.45
CA THR A 65 -9.85 7.77 6.81
C THR A 65 -9.39 6.33 7.06
N ILE A 66 -9.76 5.38 6.19
CA ILE A 66 -9.41 3.98 6.36
C ILE A 66 -7.92 3.76 6.09
N LYS A 67 -7.44 4.08 4.88
CA LYS A 67 -6.06 3.76 4.48
C LYS A 67 -5.04 4.78 4.96
N GLY A 68 -5.40 6.06 5.02
CA GLY A 68 -4.50 7.11 5.52
C GLY A 68 -4.32 7.11 7.03
N VAL A 69 -5.32 6.61 7.78
CA VAL A 69 -5.36 6.80 9.24
C VAL A 69 -5.62 5.50 10.02
N VAL A 70 -6.69 4.76 9.74
CA VAL A 70 -7.06 3.57 10.53
C VAL A 70 -6.03 2.46 10.35
N ILE A 71 -5.77 2.01 9.12
CA ILE A 71 -4.84 0.92 8.83
C ILE A 71 -3.42 1.23 9.36
N PRO A 72 -2.84 2.42 9.11
CA PRO A 72 -1.52 2.76 9.65
C PRO A 72 -1.48 2.76 11.17
N ARG A 73 -2.54 3.19 11.87
CA ARG A 73 -2.59 3.16 13.34
C ARG A 73 -2.64 1.74 13.88
N VAL A 74 -3.45 0.87 13.28
CA VAL A 74 -3.54 -0.54 13.67
C VAL A 74 -2.19 -1.22 13.45
N LEU A 75 -1.58 -1.04 12.27
CA LEU A 75 -0.26 -1.57 11.97
C LEU A 75 0.80 -1.00 12.93
N HIS A 76 0.81 0.31 13.16
CA HIS A 76 1.80 0.93 14.04
C HIS A 76 1.72 0.39 15.47
N ARG A 77 0.51 0.25 16.03
CA ARG A 77 0.31 -0.39 17.34
C ARG A 77 0.80 -1.84 17.36
N ALA A 78 0.56 -2.60 16.29
CA ALA A 78 1.08 -3.96 16.17
C ALA A 78 2.62 -3.99 16.14
N VAL A 79 3.27 -3.03 15.48
CA VAL A 79 4.73 -2.93 15.45
C VAL A 79 5.31 -2.59 16.82
N THR A 80 4.75 -1.59 17.51
CA THR A 80 5.32 -1.07 18.77
C THR A 80 5.07 -2.00 19.96
N ASN A 81 3.90 -2.64 20.04
CA ASN A 81 3.51 -3.42 21.22
C ASN A 81 4.04 -4.86 21.21
N ILE A 82 4.46 -5.39 20.05
CA ILE A 82 4.85 -6.81 19.87
C ILE A 82 6.37 -6.95 19.63
N GLY A 83 7.14 -5.85 19.73
CA GLY A 83 8.61 -5.91 19.57
C GLY A 83 9.09 -6.17 18.14
N LEU A 84 8.23 -6.12 17.13
CA LEU A 84 8.52 -6.38 15.72
C LEU A 84 9.21 -5.17 15.04
N HIS A 85 10.35 -4.75 15.55
CA HIS A 85 11.02 -3.51 15.12
C HIS A 85 11.71 -3.63 13.75
N ARG A 86 12.22 -4.81 13.39
CA ARG A 86 12.89 -5.07 12.11
C ARG A 86 11.96 -5.77 11.13
N ALA A 87 11.88 -5.21 9.91
CA ALA A 87 11.35 -5.96 8.78
C ALA A 87 12.29 -7.15 8.52
N ALA A 88 11.72 -8.34 8.26
CA ALA A 88 12.53 -9.46 7.83
C ALA A 88 13.26 -9.12 6.53
N ALA A 89 14.48 -9.66 6.38
CA ALA A 89 15.23 -9.53 5.15
C ALA A 89 14.37 -10.06 3.98
N PRO A 90 14.16 -9.26 2.92
CA PRO A 90 13.46 -9.72 1.72
C PRO A 90 14.22 -10.85 1.00
N TYR A 91 13.62 -11.49 -0.01
CA TYR A 91 14.32 -12.51 -0.81
C TYR A 91 15.47 -11.90 -1.61
N LEU A 92 15.23 -10.76 -2.25
CA LEU A 92 16.24 -9.98 -2.98
C LEU A 92 16.77 -8.85 -2.10
N SER A 93 18.07 -8.56 -2.21
CA SER A 93 18.69 -7.38 -1.61
C SER A 93 18.09 -6.08 -2.18
N PRO A 94 18.13 -4.95 -1.44
CA PRO A 94 17.56 -3.69 -1.92
C PRO A 94 18.09 -3.24 -3.29
N PRO A 95 19.40 -3.33 -3.62
CA PRO A 95 19.88 -2.97 -4.96
C PRO A 95 19.30 -3.88 -6.05
N ALA A 96 19.27 -5.19 -5.85
CA ALA A 96 18.70 -6.13 -6.81
C ALA A 96 17.19 -5.89 -7.00
N ALA A 97 16.47 -5.63 -5.92
CA ALA A 97 15.06 -5.29 -5.95
C ALA A 97 14.78 -3.98 -6.72
N LEU A 98 15.64 -2.96 -6.55
CA LEU A 98 15.55 -1.71 -7.30
C LEU A 98 15.79 -1.91 -8.80
N THR A 99 16.74 -2.77 -9.19
CA THR A 99 16.96 -3.11 -10.61
C THR A 99 15.72 -3.76 -11.23
N VAL A 100 15.10 -4.72 -10.52
CA VAL A 100 13.85 -5.34 -10.96
C VAL A 100 12.74 -4.29 -11.07
N CYS A 101 12.60 -3.40 -10.09
CA CYS A 101 11.59 -2.34 -10.14
C CYS A 101 11.82 -1.37 -11.31
N GLY A 102 13.07 -1.00 -11.60
CA GLY A 102 13.40 -0.20 -12.79
C GLY A 102 12.95 -0.90 -14.08
N GLY A 103 13.21 -2.20 -14.20
CA GLY A 103 12.72 -3.00 -15.32
C GLY A 103 11.19 -3.05 -15.41
N LEU A 104 10.50 -3.22 -14.27
CA LEU A 104 9.04 -3.21 -14.22
C LEU A 104 8.44 -1.85 -14.59
N VAL A 105 9.08 -0.75 -14.20
CA VAL A 105 8.67 0.60 -14.60
C VAL A 105 8.81 0.77 -16.10
N VAL A 106 9.95 0.38 -16.70
CA VAL A 106 10.14 0.44 -18.15
C VAL A 106 9.09 -0.42 -18.87
N ALA A 107 8.85 -1.64 -18.39
CA ALA A 107 7.83 -2.54 -18.94
C ALA A 107 6.43 -1.92 -18.86
N ALA A 108 6.09 -1.28 -17.74
CA ALA A 108 4.80 -0.60 -17.59
C ALA A 108 4.61 0.53 -18.60
N PHE A 109 5.63 1.35 -18.85
CA PHE A 109 5.58 2.40 -19.87
C PHE A 109 5.47 1.84 -21.28
N TYR A 110 6.14 0.74 -21.58
CA TYR A 110 6.03 0.08 -22.87
C TYR A 110 4.62 -0.49 -23.10
N VAL A 111 4.08 -1.21 -22.11
CA VAL A 111 2.77 -1.88 -22.21
C VAL A 111 1.62 -0.87 -22.20
N MET A 112 1.67 0.15 -21.34
CA MET A 112 0.58 1.12 -21.18
C MET A 112 0.73 2.34 -22.08
N GLY A 113 1.83 2.49 -22.80
CA GLY A 113 2.04 3.59 -23.75
C GLY A 113 0.91 3.74 -24.77
N PRO A 114 0.50 2.67 -25.49
CA PRO A 114 -0.63 2.73 -26.42
C PRO A 114 -1.97 3.06 -25.75
N VAL A 115 -2.19 2.53 -24.54
CA VAL A 115 -3.40 2.80 -23.75
C VAL A 115 -3.46 4.27 -23.35
N ALA A 116 -2.35 4.84 -22.88
CA ALA A 116 -2.26 6.25 -22.56
C ALA A 116 -2.40 7.15 -23.80
N ALA A 117 -1.82 6.76 -24.94
CA ALA A 117 -1.90 7.54 -26.17
C ALA A 117 -3.31 7.58 -26.79
N SER A 118 -4.08 6.50 -26.63
CA SER A 118 -5.45 6.38 -27.15
C SER A 118 -6.52 6.88 -26.19
N ASN A 119 -6.18 7.13 -24.93
CA ASN A 119 -7.13 7.55 -23.93
C ASN A 119 -7.39 9.08 -24.01
N PRO A 120 -8.63 9.52 -24.26
CA PRO A 120 -8.95 10.94 -24.35
C PRO A 120 -8.93 11.68 -23.00
N LEU A 121 -8.80 10.96 -21.88
CA LEU A 121 -8.83 11.52 -20.55
C LEU A 121 -7.60 12.39 -20.26
N PRO A 122 -7.75 13.55 -19.60
CA PRO A 122 -6.63 14.41 -19.17
C PRO A 122 -5.65 13.71 -18.20
N THR A 123 -6.03 12.57 -17.63
CA THR A 123 -5.23 11.74 -16.72
C THR A 123 -4.38 10.69 -17.45
N ALA A 124 -4.45 10.62 -18.79
CA ALA A 124 -3.82 9.54 -19.56
C ALA A 124 -2.30 9.42 -19.34
N GLY A 125 -1.59 10.54 -19.18
CA GLY A 125 -0.15 10.55 -18.91
C GLY A 125 0.26 9.89 -17.59
N ALA A 126 -0.67 9.73 -16.64
CA ALA A 126 -0.43 9.10 -15.36
C ALA A 126 -0.72 7.60 -15.35
N ILE A 127 -1.40 7.07 -16.39
CA ILE A 127 -1.78 5.65 -16.47
C ILE A 127 -0.56 4.72 -16.40
N PRO A 128 0.55 4.96 -17.14
CA PRO A 128 1.72 4.11 -17.05
C PRO A 128 2.39 4.15 -15.68
N LEU A 129 2.36 5.30 -14.99
CA LEU A 129 2.89 5.45 -13.63
C LEU A 129 2.09 4.61 -12.63
N ALA A 130 0.77 4.63 -12.73
CA ALA A 130 -0.10 3.84 -11.86
C ALA A 130 0.07 2.34 -12.10
N PHE A 131 0.15 1.92 -13.37
CA PHE A 131 0.40 0.53 -13.72
C PHE A 131 1.78 0.06 -13.27
N ALA A 132 2.81 0.90 -13.36
CA ALA A 132 4.11 0.62 -12.75
C ALA A 132 3.98 0.42 -11.24
N GLY A 133 3.16 1.24 -10.56
CA GLY A 133 2.84 1.10 -9.15
C GLY A 133 2.20 -0.26 -8.82
N VAL A 134 1.30 -0.76 -9.66
CA VAL A 134 0.70 -2.11 -9.55
C VAL A 134 1.79 -3.18 -9.62
N LEU A 135 2.61 -3.16 -10.67
CA LEU A 135 3.68 -4.16 -10.85
C LEU A 135 4.70 -4.14 -9.71
N VAL A 136 5.09 -2.94 -9.27
CA VAL A 136 6.01 -2.75 -8.14
C VAL A 136 5.38 -3.24 -6.84
N GLY A 137 4.11 -2.90 -6.56
CA GLY A 137 3.40 -3.38 -5.37
C GLY A 137 3.26 -4.91 -5.36
N PHE A 138 2.98 -5.52 -6.51
CA PHE A 138 2.94 -6.97 -6.68
C PHE A 138 4.31 -7.59 -6.36
N PHE A 139 5.37 -7.08 -6.99
CA PHE A 139 6.73 -7.55 -6.74
C PHE A 139 7.13 -7.41 -5.27
N VAL A 140 6.80 -6.27 -4.64
CA VAL A 140 7.07 -6.06 -3.21
C VAL A 140 6.33 -7.10 -2.37
N THR A 141 5.07 -7.41 -2.67
CA THR A 141 4.31 -8.45 -1.96
C THR A 141 5.03 -9.81 -2.03
N VAL A 142 5.44 -10.22 -3.24
CA VAL A 142 6.11 -11.50 -3.47
C VAL A 142 7.52 -11.55 -2.85
N ASN A 143 8.24 -10.43 -2.84
CA ASN A 143 9.62 -10.36 -2.35
C ASN A 143 9.74 -10.37 -0.80
N ARG A 144 8.64 -10.40 -0.06
CA ARG A 144 8.62 -10.34 1.41
C ARG A 144 8.42 -11.71 2.04
N ARG A 145 9.16 -11.98 3.13
CA ARG A 145 9.18 -13.27 3.84
C ARG A 145 8.22 -13.37 5.02
N ARG A 146 7.67 -12.25 5.52
CA ARG A 146 6.80 -12.23 6.70
C ARG A 146 5.43 -11.69 6.33
N ALA A 147 4.39 -12.26 6.94
CA ALA A 147 3.00 -11.87 6.71
C ALA A 147 2.77 -10.35 6.82
N LEU A 148 3.28 -9.67 7.86
CA LEU A 148 3.09 -8.22 8.01
C LEU A 148 3.71 -7.40 6.87
N THR A 149 4.89 -7.79 6.39
CA THR A 149 5.54 -7.07 5.27
C THR A 149 4.92 -7.44 3.92
N GLN A 150 4.36 -8.64 3.78
CA GLN A 150 3.53 -9.03 2.64
C GLN A 150 2.22 -8.24 2.62
N ILE A 151 1.52 -8.12 3.75
CA ILE A 151 0.31 -7.30 3.91
C ILE A 151 0.58 -5.85 3.51
N LEU A 152 1.69 -5.27 3.97
CA LEU A 152 2.11 -3.93 3.55
C LEU A 152 2.33 -3.84 2.04
N GLY A 153 3.02 -4.82 1.43
CA GLY A 153 3.19 -4.86 -0.03
C GLY A 153 1.85 -4.97 -0.76
N PHE A 154 0.93 -5.76 -0.23
CA PHE A 154 -0.39 -5.99 -0.81
C PHE A 154 -1.27 -4.74 -0.73
N LEU A 155 -1.25 -4.03 0.39
CA LEU A 155 -1.92 -2.73 0.52
C LEU A 155 -1.39 -1.69 -0.49
N MET A 156 -0.11 -1.76 -0.85
CA MET A 156 0.46 -0.89 -1.89
C MET A 156 0.07 -1.32 -3.30
N LEU A 157 0.04 -2.63 -3.56
CA LEU A 157 -0.48 -3.18 -4.81
C LEU A 157 -1.91 -2.66 -5.04
N GLU A 158 -2.74 -2.78 -4.01
CA GLU A 158 -4.11 -2.33 -4.03
C GLU A 158 -4.22 -0.82 -4.27
N ASN A 159 -3.40 0.01 -3.61
CA ASN A 159 -3.32 1.45 -3.89
C ASN A 159 -2.94 1.73 -5.36
N GLY A 160 -2.05 0.92 -5.95
CA GLY A 160 -1.72 1.00 -7.37
C GLY A 160 -2.90 0.67 -8.28
N ILE A 161 -3.65 -0.39 -7.95
CA ILE A 161 -4.85 -0.81 -8.70
C ILE A 161 -5.91 0.29 -8.63
N PHE A 162 -6.10 0.84 -7.44
CA PHE A 162 -6.99 1.98 -7.21
C PHE A 162 -6.63 3.20 -8.03
N LEU A 163 -5.36 3.59 -7.99
CA LEU A 163 -4.85 4.70 -8.76
C LEU A 163 -5.08 4.48 -10.26
N LEU A 164 -4.78 3.28 -10.76
CA LEU A 164 -4.96 2.92 -12.16
C LEU A 164 -6.44 3.01 -12.58
N ALA A 165 -7.34 2.45 -11.79
CA ALA A 165 -8.77 2.52 -12.03
C ALA A 165 -9.27 3.97 -12.06
N LEU A 166 -8.86 4.76 -11.07
CA LEU A 166 -9.23 6.17 -10.95
C LEU A 166 -8.77 6.99 -12.16
N LEU A 167 -7.58 6.73 -12.69
CA LEU A 167 -7.04 7.44 -13.85
C LEU A 167 -7.65 6.98 -15.18
N CYS A 168 -7.99 5.69 -15.33
CA CYS A 168 -8.56 5.14 -16.55
C CYS A 168 -10.07 5.38 -16.68
N THR A 169 -10.78 5.51 -15.56
CA THR A 169 -12.26 5.46 -15.54
C THR A 169 -12.91 6.57 -14.71
N TYR A 170 -12.12 7.47 -14.12
CA TYR A 170 -12.60 8.39 -13.07
C TYR A 170 -13.28 7.68 -11.91
N GLY A 171 -12.76 6.49 -11.55
CA GLY A 171 -13.24 5.74 -10.39
C GLY A 171 -14.63 5.18 -10.63
N VAL A 172 -14.71 4.04 -11.32
CA VAL A 172 -15.96 3.27 -11.35
C VAL A 172 -16.36 2.91 -9.91
N PRO A 173 -17.61 3.16 -9.49
CA PRO A 173 -18.09 2.84 -8.14
C PRO A 173 -17.76 1.41 -7.70
N PHE A 174 -17.87 0.45 -8.62
CA PHE A 174 -17.61 -0.96 -8.37
C PHE A 174 -16.17 -1.28 -7.93
N ILE A 175 -15.15 -0.65 -8.53
CA ILE A 175 -13.75 -0.92 -8.18
C ILE A 175 -13.46 -0.40 -6.76
N VAL A 176 -14.12 0.68 -6.36
CA VAL A 176 -14.06 1.24 -5.02
C VAL A 176 -14.68 0.33 -3.99
N GLU A 177 -15.88 -0.15 -4.24
CA GLU A 177 -16.53 -1.11 -3.36
C GLU A 177 -15.66 -2.35 -3.16
N MET A 178 -15.11 -2.92 -4.24
CA MET A 178 -14.25 -4.09 -4.17
C MET A 178 -12.98 -3.89 -3.34
N GLY A 179 -12.34 -2.72 -3.43
CA GLY A 179 -11.18 -2.46 -2.57
C GLY A 179 -11.54 -2.16 -1.12
N VAL A 180 -12.73 -1.62 -0.82
CA VAL A 180 -13.20 -1.56 0.57
C VAL A 180 -13.38 -2.97 1.16
N PHE A 181 -13.93 -3.92 0.39
CA PHE A 181 -14.00 -5.33 0.83
C PHE A 181 -12.62 -5.94 1.06
N LEU A 182 -11.66 -5.61 0.20
CA LEU A 182 -10.28 -6.06 0.31
C LEU A 182 -9.59 -5.44 1.55
N ASP A 183 -9.85 -4.16 1.87
CA ASP A 183 -9.38 -3.52 3.11
C ASP A 183 -9.89 -4.24 4.35
N VAL A 184 -11.15 -4.71 4.35
CA VAL A 184 -11.72 -5.51 5.45
C VAL A 184 -10.99 -6.84 5.58
N LEU A 185 -10.70 -7.53 4.47
CA LEU A 185 -9.90 -8.75 4.47
C LEU A 185 -8.52 -8.49 5.09
N VAL A 186 -7.86 -7.39 4.72
CA VAL A 186 -6.57 -7.02 5.29
C VAL A 186 -6.67 -6.73 6.79
N ALA A 187 -7.72 -6.03 7.23
CA ALA A 187 -7.95 -5.80 8.65
C ALA A 187 -8.08 -7.11 9.44
N VAL A 188 -8.78 -8.12 8.88
CA VAL A 188 -8.88 -9.46 9.46
C VAL A 188 -7.52 -10.15 9.50
N LEU A 189 -6.75 -10.13 8.41
CA LEU A 189 -5.40 -10.71 8.37
C LEU A 189 -4.45 -10.07 9.40
N ILE A 190 -4.55 -8.74 9.59
CA ILE A 190 -3.77 -8.04 10.61
C ILE A 190 -4.19 -8.50 12.01
N LEU A 191 -5.51 -8.63 12.27
CA LEU A 191 -6.03 -9.11 13.55
C LEU A 191 -5.61 -10.55 13.85
N GLU A 192 -5.61 -11.43 12.84
CA GLU A 192 -5.14 -12.81 12.97
C GLU A 192 -3.67 -12.86 13.35
N VAL A 193 -2.81 -12.12 12.63
CA VAL A 193 -1.38 -12.01 12.97
C VAL A 193 -1.21 -11.44 14.38
N PHE A 194 -2.01 -10.45 14.77
CA PHE A 194 -1.97 -9.85 16.10
C PHE A 194 -2.33 -10.88 17.19
N THR A 195 -3.40 -11.65 16.98
CA THR A 195 -3.88 -12.69 17.91
C THR A 195 -2.85 -13.81 18.07
N TYR A 196 -2.28 -14.28 16.96
CA TYR A 196 -1.23 -15.31 16.99
C TYR A 196 -0.02 -14.87 17.82
N ARG A 197 0.41 -13.61 17.66
CA ARG A 197 1.59 -13.08 18.37
C ARG A 197 1.34 -12.79 19.84
N ILE A 198 0.12 -12.43 20.22
CA ILE A 198 -0.26 -12.35 21.64
C ILE A 198 -0.14 -13.72 22.28
N LYS A 199 -0.69 -14.76 21.65
CA LYS A 199 -0.64 -16.13 22.19
C LYS A 199 0.81 -16.62 22.35
N GLU A 200 1.68 -16.34 21.38
CA GLU A 200 3.11 -16.69 21.42
C GLU A 200 3.86 -15.99 22.58
N ASN A 201 3.51 -14.74 22.89
CA ASN A 201 4.08 -14.03 24.05
C ASN A 201 3.49 -14.51 25.39
N PHE A 202 2.20 -14.87 25.45
CA PHE A 202 1.57 -15.39 26.68
C PHE A 202 2.05 -16.81 27.04
N ASP A 203 2.24 -17.70 26.06
CA ASP A 203 2.86 -19.03 26.29
C ASP A 203 4.32 -18.93 26.79
N SER A 204 4.99 -17.79 26.56
CA SER A 204 6.35 -17.56 27.08
C SER A 204 6.40 -17.00 28.51
N ILE A 205 5.29 -16.49 29.04
CA ILE A 205 5.19 -15.94 30.40
C ILE A 205 4.78 -17.02 31.42
N ASP A 206 4.07 -18.06 30.99
CA ASP A 206 3.47 -19.06 31.89
C ASP A 206 4.37 -20.27 32.22
N VAL A 207 5.66 -20.26 31.85
CA VAL A 207 6.61 -21.37 32.12
C VAL A 207 7.77 -20.95 33.04
N GLY A 208 7.75 -19.74 33.61
CA GLY A 208 8.84 -19.19 34.43
C GLY A 208 8.63 -19.17 35.94
N GLU A 209 7.40 -19.38 36.44
CA GLU A 209 7.07 -19.22 37.88
C GLU A 209 6.70 -20.53 38.59
N MET A 210 7.28 -21.68 38.20
CA MET A 210 7.06 -22.96 38.91
C MET A 210 8.32 -23.73 39.29
N GLU A 211 9.45 -23.06 39.53
CA GLU A 211 10.58 -23.66 40.26
C GLU A 211 11.23 -22.61 41.17
N THR A 212 10.74 -22.46 42.41
CA THR A 212 11.56 -21.92 43.52
C THR A 212 10.98 -22.11 44.93
N LEU A 213 9.81 -22.75 45.10
CA LEU A 213 9.23 -23.01 46.42
C LEU A 213 8.96 -24.49 46.69
N ARG A 214 10.01 -25.31 46.58
CA ARG A 214 10.11 -26.57 47.33
C ARG A 214 11.52 -26.72 47.89
N GLY A 215 11.81 -25.85 48.85
CA GLY A 215 12.72 -26.17 49.96
C GLY A 215 11.91 -26.74 51.11
#